data_AF-A0A4Q5UJK5-F1
#
_entry.id   AF-A0A4Q5UJK5-F1
#
_cell.length_a   1.000
_cell.length_b   1.000
_cell.length_c   1.000
_cell.angle_alpha   90.00
_cell.angle_beta   90.00
_cell.angle_gamma   90.00
#
_symmetry.space_group_name_H-M   'P 1'
#
loop_
_entity.id
_entity.type
_entity.pdbx_description
1 polymer ?
#
loop_
_entity_poly.entity_id
_entity_poly.type
_entity_poly.pdbx_seq_one_letter_code
_entity_poly.pdbx_strand_id
1 'polypeptide(L)'
;MTATFLTSCFRNIKRHKGFSFINIAGLTLGLTACIIIGLFVRDEKQYDKFIPGADRIYRVYQQSEADVSNIIASSPPAFATTLKQNYPEVEKTVRVVGINASVLFEAGNKKLYQQGGFIADSNFFDLFPLRFQYASPFKTLEEPNSIVISANMARQFFGNQHPVGKEILMNKSVLTVKGVMQENQQFHIPVNYIISLSQAGYKGDIMQSWQWYPFHTYVLLQKQANVRQLERKFQADSKPFLKGEGPSNVPYFQPLLDIHLHSSDFKYDISDRGNIT
;
A
#
# COMPACT_ATOMS: atom_id res chain seq x y z
N MET A 1 3.38 11.66 57.91
CA MET A 1 3.10 12.98 57.30
C MET A 1 2.37 12.88 55.96
N THR A 2 2.78 12.03 55.01
CA THR A 2 2.12 11.88 53.69
C THR A 2 0.67 11.37 53.75
N ALA A 3 0.37 10.39 54.62
CA ALA A 3 -0.98 9.84 54.79
C ALA A 3 -2.02 10.89 55.26
N THR A 4 -1.59 11.85 56.08
CA THR A 4 -2.44 12.93 56.62
C THR A 4 -2.82 13.95 55.53
N PHE A 5 -1.94 14.23 54.57
CA PHE A 5 -2.22 15.10 53.44
C PHE A 5 -3.17 14.46 52.43
N LEU A 6 -2.94 13.18 52.07
CA LEU A 6 -3.81 12.42 51.16
C LEU A 6 -5.25 12.32 51.69
N THR A 7 -5.42 12.01 52.99
CA THR A 7 -6.74 11.93 53.64
C THR A 7 -7.44 13.28 53.72
N SER A 8 -6.69 14.38 53.89
CA SER A 8 -7.22 15.75 53.89
C SER A 8 -7.70 16.18 52.51
N CYS A 9 -6.94 15.90 51.45
CA CYS A 9 -7.35 16.15 50.06
C CYS A 9 -8.63 15.38 49.69
N PHE A 10 -8.73 14.11 50.08
CA PHE A 10 -9.90 13.28 49.79
C PHE A 10 -11.17 13.76 50.51
N ARG A 11 -11.05 14.20 51.78
CA ARG A 11 -12.17 14.85 52.51
C ARG A 11 -12.59 16.17 51.86
N ASN A 12 -11.64 16.94 51.34
CA ASN A 12 -11.92 18.21 50.65
C ASN A 12 -12.69 17.97 49.34
N ILE A 13 -12.25 17.02 48.50
CA ILE A 13 -12.94 16.60 47.27
C ILE A 13 -14.36 16.12 47.57
N LYS A 14 -14.54 15.32 48.64
CA LYS A 14 -15.86 14.81 49.07
C LYS A 14 -16.78 15.91 49.63
N ARG A 15 -16.22 17.00 50.17
CA ARG A 15 -16.96 18.16 50.70
C ARG A 15 -17.39 19.11 49.59
N HIS A 16 -16.56 19.32 48.57
CA HIS A 16 -16.82 20.21 47.43
C HIS A 16 -17.11 19.42 46.13
N LYS A 17 -18.13 18.56 46.17
CA LYS A 17 -18.40 17.57 45.10
C LYS A 17 -18.64 18.19 43.73
N GLY A 18 -19.45 19.25 43.63
CA GLY A 18 -19.77 19.90 42.34
C GLY A 18 -18.55 20.55 41.69
N PHE A 19 -17.80 21.35 42.45
CA PHE A 19 -16.58 21.99 41.97
C PHE A 19 -15.49 20.98 41.61
N SER A 20 -15.31 19.95 42.45
CA SER A 20 -14.34 18.88 42.17
C SER A 20 -14.75 18.08 40.93
N PHE A 21 -16.04 17.81 40.74
CA PHE A 21 -16.56 17.11 39.56
C PHE A 21 -16.28 17.88 38.28
N ILE A 22 -16.61 19.18 38.23
CA ILE A 22 -16.38 20.02 37.05
C ILE A 22 -14.89 20.05 36.68
N ASN A 23 -13.99 20.24 37.66
CA ASN A 23 -12.55 20.28 37.40
C ASN A 23 -11.99 18.93 36.95
N ILE A 24 -12.38 17.83 37.59
CA ILE A 24 -11.94 16.49 37.20
C ILE A 24 -12.48 16.13 35.81
N ALA A 25 -13.75 16.45 35.52
CA ALA A 25 -14.36 16.20 34.21
C ALA A 25 -13.66 16.98 33.10
N GLY A 26 -13.41 18.28 33.31
CA GLY A 26 -12.68 19.11 32.34
C GLY A 26 -11.26 18.61 32.08
N LEU A 27 -10.51 18.29 33.13
CA LEU A 27 -9.16 17.74 33.02
C LEU A 27 -9.17 16.38 32.31
N THR A 28 -10.09 15.49 32.67
CA THR A 28 -10.21 14.17 32.06
C THR A 28 -10.56 14.28 30.58
N LEU A 29 -11.49 15.16 30.21
CA LEU A 29 -11.87 15.38 28.82
C LEU A 29 -10.70 15.93 28.00
N GLY A 30 -9.98 16.92 28.53
CA GLY A 30 -8.80 17.50 27.88
C GLY A 30 -7.67 16.49 27.70
N LEU A 31 -7.36 15.70 28.73
CA LEU A 31 -6.34 14.66 28.67
C LEU A 31 -6.75 13.53 27.70
N THR A 32 -8.01 13.11 27.73
CA THR A 32 -8.53 12.07 26.83
C THR A 32 -8.44 12.54 25.37
N ALA A 33 -8.83 13.78 25.07
CA ALA A 33 -8.71 14.35 23.74
C ALA A 33 -7.24 14.38 23.26
N CYS A 34 -6.31 14.81 24.11
CA CYS A 34 -4.88 14.80 23.81
C CYS A 34 -4.35 13.39 23.51
N ILE A 35 -4.75 12.38 24.31
CA ILE A 35 -4.35 10.98 24.08
C ILE A 35 -4.91 10.44 22.77
N ILE A 36 -6.19 10.69 22.47
CA ILE A 36 -6.81 10.23 21.21
C ILE A 36 -6.08 10.82 20.00
N ILE A 37 -5.79 12.12 20.01
CA ILE A 37 -5.02 12.78 18.93
C ILE A 37 -3.62 12.18 18.84
N GLY A 38 -2.95 11.95 19.97
CA GLY A 38 -1.63 11.32 19.99
C GLY A 38 -1.62 9.90 19.43
N LEU A 39 -2.66 9.10 19.71
CA LEU A 39 -2.84 7.76 19.14
C LEU A 39 -3.10 7.81 17.64
N PHE A 40 -3.94 8.74 17.18
CA PHE A 40 -4.22 8.94 15.77
C PHE A 40 -2.94 9.29 14.98
N VAL A 41 -2.18 10.30 15.43
CA VAL A 41 -0.91 10.69 14.79
C VAL A 41 0.10 9.54 14.81
N ARG A 42 0.12 8.72 15.87
CA ARG A 42 0.99 7.55 15.93
C ARG A 42 0.62 6.52 14.87
N ASP A 43 -0.67 6.27 14.68
CA ASP A 43 -1.21 5.28 13.73
C ASP A 43 -0.94 5.68 12.27
N GLU A 44 -1.22 6.95 11.92
CA GLU A 44 -0.89 7.54 10.61
C GLU A 44 0.61 7.41 10.27
N LYS A 45 1.48 7.43 11.29
CA LYS A 45 2.93 7.25 11.12
C LYS A 45 3.37 5.78 11.14
N GLN A 46 2.50 4.79 11.31
CA GLN A 46 2.86 3.36 11.28
C GLN A 46 2.78 2.73 9.90
N TYR A 47 2.24 3.43 8.90
CA TYR A 47 2.09 2.89 7.55
C TYR A 47 3.40 2.31 7.02
N ASP A 48 3.31 1.09 6.49
CA ASP A 48 4.37 0.30 5.85
C ASP A 48 5.60 -0.03 6.72
N LYS A 49 5.68 0.43 7.98
CA LYS A 49 6.84 0.18 8.86
C LYS A 49 7.05 -1.29 9.21
N PHE A 50 6.04 -2.12 9.06
CA PHE A 50 6.14 -3.57 9.26
C PHE A 50 6.89 -4.27 8.12
N ILE A 51 7.12 -3.60 6.98
CA ILE A 51 7.79 -4.18 5.82
C ILE A 51 9.32 -4.20 6.06
N PRO A 52 9.95 -5.38 5.99
CA PRO A 52 11.40 -5.49 6.15
C PRO A 52 12.16 -4.67 5.09
N GLY A 53 13.04 -3.77 5.54
CA GLY A 53 13.82 -2.91 4.66
C GLY A 53 13.03 -1.79 3.99
N ALA A 54 11.89 -1.39 4.57
CA ALA A 54 11.05 -0.28 4.07
C ALA A 54 11.82 1.03 3.83
N ASP A 55 12.91 1.27 4.56
CA ASP A 55 13.83 2.40 4.39
C ASP A 55 14.60 2.39 3.05
N ARG A 56 14.66 1.24 2.39
CA ARG A 56 15.32 1.04 1.08
C ARG A 56 14.34 0.79 -0.05
N ILE A 57 13.04 0.83 0.22
CA ILE A 57 11.99 0.64 -0.77
C ILE A 57 11.52 2.01 -1.25
N TYR A 58 11.43 2.17 -2.56
CA TYR A 58 10.97 3.40 -3.20
C TYR A 58 9.89 3.09 -4.21
N ARG A 59 8.90 3.98 -4.32
CA ARG A 59 7.98 4.04 -5.45
C ARG A 59 8.55 5.00 -6.49
N VAL A 60 8.56 4.59 -7.75
CA VAL A 60 8.96 5.46 -8.86
C VAL A 60 7.73 6.21 -9.35
N TYR A 61 7.70 7.51 -9.13
CA TYR A 61 6.65 8.41 -9.61
C TYR A 61 7.19 9.32 -10.70
N GLN A 62 6.31 10.10 -11.31
CA GLN A 62 6.62 10.99 -12.41
C GLN A 62 6.20 12.43 -12.10
N GLN A 63 7.02 13.38 -12.53
CA GLN A 63 6.73 14.81 -12.42
C GLN A 63 6.92 15.50 -13.76
N SER A 64 5.96 16.31 -14.16
CA SER A 64 6.02 17.08 -15.41
C SER A 64 7.11 18.15 -15.35
N GLU A 65 7.97 18.22 -16.39
CA GLU A 65 8.94 19.33 -16.51
C GLU A 65 8.25 20.68 -16.75
N ALA A 66 7.05 20.71 -17.32
CA ALA A 66 6.32 21.95 -17.61
C ALA A 66 5.50 22.46 -16.41
N ASP A 67 5.12 21.58 -15.49
CA ASP A 67 4.35 21.92 -14.30
C ASP A 67 4.79 21.02 -13.15
N VAL A 68 5.63 21.58 -12.27
CA VAL A 68 6.18 20.87 -11.12
C VAL A 68 5.11 20.42 -10.12
N SER A 69 3.90 21.00 -10.15
CA SER A 69 2.77 20.55 -9.32
C SER A 69 2.05 19.34 -9.91
N ASN A 70 2.29 19.02 -11.18
CA ASN A 70 1.69 17.87 -11.84
C ASN A 70 2.50 16.61 -11.58
N ILE A 71 2.16 15.93 -10.48
CA ILE A 71 2.78 14.68 -10.05
C ILE A 71 1.85 13.49 -10.34
N ILE A 72 2.40 12.44 -10.94
CA ILE A 72 1.70 11.20 -11.28
C ILE A 72 2.38 10.04 -10.56
N ALA A 73 1.62 9.31 -9.74
CA ALA A 73 2.13 8.16 -8.98
C ALA A 73 2.43 6.94 -9.87
N SER A 74 1.77 6.85 -11.02
CA SER A 74 1.94 5.75 -11.96
C SER A 74 3.14 5.95 -12.90
N SER A 75 3.55 4.86 -13.55
CA SER A 75 4.83 4.67 -14.23
C SER A 75 4.67 3.69 -15.40
N PRO A 76 5.57 3.74 -16.39
CA PRO A 76 5.62 2.75 -17.45
C PRO A 76 6.12 1.38 -16.98
N PRO A 77 5.70 0.28 -17.64
CA PRO A 77 6.23 -1.05 -17.31
C PRO A 77 7.73 -1.17 -17.54
N ALA A 78 8.28 -0.40 -18.49
CA ALA A 78 9.71 -0.38 -18.80
C ALA A 78 10.57 0.11 -17.63
N PHE A 79 10.03 0.90 -16.71
CA PHE A 79 10.80 1.40 -15.56
C PHE A 79 11.30 0.24 -14.70
N ALA A 80 10.41 -0.67 -14.30
CA ALA A 80 10.79 -1.82 -13.48
C ALA A 80 11.84 -2.71 -14.19
N THR A 81 11.60 -3.01 -15.47
CA THR A 81 12.51 -3.86 -16.26
C THR A 81 13.90 -3.22 -16.40
N THR A 82 13.95 -1.95 -16.78
CA THR A 82 15.19 -1.20 -16.99
C THR A 82 15.95 -1.02 -15.67
N LEU A 83 15.26 -0.63 -14.60
CA LEU A 83 15.84 -0.48 -13.27
C LEU A 83 16.46 -1.78 -12.79
N LYS A 84 15.77 -2.91 -12.99
CA LYS A 84 16.27 -4.21 -12.56
C LYS A 84 17.48 -4.70 -13.37
N GLN A 85 17.52 -4.42 -14.67
CA GLN A 85 18.54 -4.94 -15.58
C GLN A 85 19.81 -4.08 -15.64
N ASN A 86 19.67 -2.75 -15.61
CA ASN A 86 20.76 -1.83 -15.96
C ASN A 86 21.39 -1.13 -14.75
N TYR A 87 20.83 -1.31 -13.55
CA TYR A 87 21.27 -0.64 -12.33
C TYR A 87 21.56 -1.68 -11.24
N PRO A 88 22.85 -2.03 -11.02
CA PRO A 88 23.27 -2.98 -9.98
C PRO A 88 22.82 -2.59 -8.57
N GLU A 89 22.56 -1.30 -8.33
CA GLU A 89 22.01 -0.74 -7.10
C GLU A 89 20.59 -1.23 -6.79
N VAL A 90 19.87 -1.80 -7.78
CA VAL A 90 18.49 -2.28 -7.65
C VAL A 90 18.46 -3.78 -7.33
N GLU A 91 18.07 -4.09 -6.09
CA GLU A 91 17.96 -5.46 -5.58
C GLU A 91 16.71 -6.16 -6.13
N LYS A 92 15.55 -5.51 -6.12
CA LYS A 92 14.29 -6.07 -6.63
C LYS A 92 13.39 -4.98 -7.20
N THR A 93 12.51 -5.37 -8.10
CA THR A 93 11.44 -4.51 -8.62
C THR A 93 10.12 -5.27 -8.59
N VAL A 94 9.03 -4.56 -8.30
CA VAL A 94 7.66 -5.07 -8.33
C VAL A 94 6.78 -4.04 -8.99
N ARG A 95 5.91 -4.47 -9.90
CA ARG A 95 4.87 -3.65 -10.50
C ARG A 95 3.50 -4.01 -9.93
N VAL A 96 2.67 -2.98 -9.76
CA VAL A 96 1.27 -3.10 -9.34
C VAL A 96 0.38 -2.31 -10.29
N VAL A 97 -0.77 -2.84 -10.67
CA VAL A 97 -1.81 -2.13 -11.45
C VAL A 97 -3.11 -2.17 -10.67
N GLY A 98 -3.60 -1.02 -10.24
CA GLY A 98 -4.88 -0.92 -9.54
C GLY A 98 -6.06 -1.30 -10.43
N ILE A 99 -7.03 -2.01 -9.88
CA ILE A 99 -8.31 -2.30 -10.51
C ILE A 99 -9.34 -1.35 -9.91
N ASN A 100 -9.54 -0.20 -10.57
CA ASN A 100 -10.42 0.88 -10.10
C ASN A 100 -11.92 0.64 -10.39
N ALA A 101 -12.29 -0.60 -10.72
CA ALA A 101 -13.66 -0.97 -11.05
C ALA A 101 -14.27 -1.87 -9.98
N SER A 102 -15.59 -1.81 -9.86
CA SER A 102 -16.36 -2.82 -9.14
C SER A 102 -16.42 -4.09 -9.99
N VAL A 103 -15.81 -5.18 -9.52
CA VAL A 103 -15.69 -6.44 -10.27
C VAL A 103 -16.63 -7.48 -9.72
N LEU A 104 -17.36 -8.18 -10.60
CA LEU A 104 -18.25 -9.25 -10.19
C LEU A 104 -17.45 -10.51 -9.87
N PHE A 105 -17.63 -11.01 -8.65
CA PHE A 105 -17.09 -12.28 -8.20
C PHE A 105 -18.21 -13.29 -7.88
N GLU A 106 -18.00 -14.54 -8.25
CA GLU A 106 -18.95 -15.63 -8.03
C GLU A 106 -18.26 -16.87 -7.44
N ALA A 107 -18.85 -17.45 -6.39
CA ALA A 107 -18.42 -18.73 -5.83
C ALA A 107 -19.65 -19.51 -5.34
N GLY A 108 -19.91 -20.68 -5.94
CA GLY A 108 -21.15 -21.42 -5.71
C GLY A 108 -22.38 -20.56 -6.01
N ASN A 109 -23.27 -20.40 -5.03
CA ASN A 109 -24.50 -19.60 -5.18
C ASN A 109 -24.34 -18.11 -4.83
N LYS A 110 -23.15 -17.67 -4.44
CA LYS A 110 -22.90 -16.27 -4.05
C LYS A 110 -22.35 -15.48 -5.22
N LYS A 111 -22.91 -14.29 -5.44
CA LYS A 111 -22.46 -13.31 -6.44
C LYS A 111 -22.36 -11.95 -5.76
N LEU A 112 -21.16 -11.39 -5.70
CA LEU A 112 -20.91 -10.11 -5.03
C LEU A 112 -19.96 -9.26 -5.86
N TYR A 113 -20.21 -7.96 -5.88
CA TYR A 113 -19.26 -7.01 -6.42
C TYR A 113 -18.17 -6.70 -5.39
N GLN A 114 -16.92 -6.70 -5.82
CA GLN A 114 -15.75 -6.38 -4.98
C GLN A 114 -14.92 -5.27 -5.61
N GLN A 115 -14.39 -4.39 -4.76
CA GLN A 115 -13.44 -3.34 -5.09
C GLN A 115 -12.13 -3.58 -4.33
N GLY A 116 -11.12 -2.72 -4.55
CA GLY A 116 -9.83 -2.83 -3.87
C GLY A 116 -8.97 -3.99 -4.40
N GLY A 117 -9.06 -4.23 -5.70
CA GLY A 117 -8.24 -5.24 -6.38
C GLY A 117 -7.01 -4.63 -7.02
N PHE A 118 -5.95 -5.41 -7.16
CA PHE A 118 -4.86 -5.06 -8.06
C PHE A 118 -4.22 -6.28 -8.71
N ILE A 119 -3.53 -6.01 -9.81
CA ILE A 119 -2.68 -6.96 -10.52
C ILE A 119 -1.25 -6.72 -10.05
N ALA A 120 -0.48 -7.76 -9.74
CA ALA A 120 0.92 -7.61 -9.31
C ALA A 120 1.87 -8.64 -9.92
N ASP A 121 3.16 -8.28 -10.00
CA ASP A 121 4.22 -9.23 -10.35
C ASP A 121 4.25 -10.43 -9.37
N SER A 122 4.76 -11.57 -9.83
CA SER A 122 4.77 -12.81 -9.05
C SER A 122 5.60 -12.73 -7.77
N ASN A 123 6.61 -11.86 -7.75
CA ASN A 123 7.49 -11.60 -6.60
C ASN A 123 6.94 -10.50 -5.66
N PHE A 124 5.66 -10.10 -5.79
CA PHE A 124 5.06 -9.07 -4.93
C PHE A 124 5.26 -9.34 -3.44
N PHE A 125 5.01 -10.58 -3.00
CA PHE A 125 5.14 -10.95 -1.58
C PHE A 125 6.59 -11.06 -1.09
N ASP A 126 7.57 -11.10 -1.99
CA ASP A 126 8.99 -11.04 -1.63
C ASP A 126 9.41 -9.62 -1.23
N LEU A 127 8.68 -8.61 -1.71
CA LEU A 127 8.89 -7.21 -1.37
C LEU A 127 7.93 -6.75 -0.26
N PHE A 128 6.67 -7.19 -0.34
CA PHE A 128 5.60 -6.88 0.59
C PHE A 128 5.15 -8.17 1.30
N PRO A 129 5.85 -8.62 2.35
CA PRO A 129 5.55 -9.88 3.04
C PRO A 129 4.31 -9.74 3.94
N LEU A 130 3.14 -9.55 3.31
CA LEU A 130 1.85 -9.51 3.98
C LEU A 130 1.58 -10.85 4.69
N ARG A 131 0.95 -10.78 5.85
CA ARG A 131 0.64 -11.98 6.65
C ARG A 131 -0.52 -12.73 6.03
N PHE A 132 -0.42 -14.07 6.03
CA PHE A 132 -1.48 -14.94 5.56
C PHE A 132 -2.21 -15.60 6.74
N GLN A 133 -3.52 -15.74 6.61
CA GLN A 133 -4.32 -16.65 7.44
C GLN A 133 -4.23 -18.08 6.89
N TYR A 134 -4.31 -18.20 5.57
CA TYR A 134 -4.12 -19.46 4.84
C TYR A 134 -3.23 -19.18 3.63
N ALA A 135 -2.25 -20.02 3.35
CA ALA A 135 -1.41 -19.90 2.17
C ALA A 135 -1.19 -21.26 1.53
N SER A 136 -1.15 -21.28 0.20
CA SER A 136 -0.66 -22.42 -0.55
C SER A 136 0.83 -22.64 -0.23
N PRO A 137 1.30 -23.91 -0.14
CA PRO A 137 2.73 -24.20 -0.06
C PRO A 137 3.48 -23.86 -1.37
N PHE A 138 2.75 -23.58 -2.45
CA PHE A 138 3.27 -23.17 -3.76
C PHE A 138 3.17 -21.65 -3.96
N LYS A 139 4.12 -21.06 -4.70
CA LYS A 139 4.27 -19.61 -4.92
C LYS A 139 2.98 -18.93 -5.40
N THR A 140 2.45 -18.03 -4.57
CA THR A 140 1.04 -17.60 -4.56
C THR A 140 0.57 -16.79 -5.78
N LEU A 141 1.49 -16.23 -6.58
CA LEU A 141 1.19 -15.39 -7.77
C LEU A 141 1.95 -15.82 -9.03
N GLU A 142 2.60 -16.98 -9.02
CA GLU A 142 3.36 -17.47 -10.18
C GLU A 142 2.49 -18.16 -11.22
N GLU A 143 1.44 -18.84 -10.77
CA GLU A 143 0.56 -19.57 -11.65
C GLU A 143 -0.43 -18.62 -12.36
N PRO A 144 -0.65 -18.79 -13.67
CA PRO A 144 -1.80 -18.19 -14.34
C PRO A 144 -3.09 -18.58 -13.62
N ASN A 145 -4.11 -17.73 -13.69
CA ASN A 145 -5.40 -17.90 -13.03
C ASN A 145 -5.32 -18.03 -11.49
N SER A 146 -4.26 -17.54 -10.84
CA SER A 146 -4.18 -17.47 -9.36
C SER A 146 -4.80 -16.19 -8.81
N ILE A 147 -5.47 -16.30 -7.66
CA ILE A 147 -5.92 -15.14 -6.87
C ILE A 147 -5.54 -15.30 -5.39
N VAL A 148 -5.15 -14.19 -4.78
CA VAL A 148 -5.06 -14.05 -3.32
C VAL A 148 -6.17 -13.10 -2.88
N ILE A 149 -6.88 -13.45 -1.82
CA ILE A 149 -8.03 -12.67 -1.32
C ILE A 149 -7.83 -12.25 0.13
N SER A 150 -8.52 -11.19 0.56
CA SER A 150 -8.55 -10.77 1.96
C SER A 150 -9.33 -11.75 2.83
N ALA A 151 -9.11 -11.71 4.14
CA ALA A 151 -9.89 -12.48 5.11
C ALA A 151 -11.38 -12.09 5.08
N ASN A 152 -11.71 -10.81 4.83
CA ASN A 152 -13.07 -10.36 4.64
C ASN A 152 -13.72 -11.02 3.40
N MET A 153 -13.08 -10.93 2.24
CA MET A 153 -13.59 -11.53 1.01
C MET A 153 -13.72 -13.05 1.14
N ALA A 154 -12.74 -13.72 1.76
CA ALA A 154 -12.80 -15.16 2.04
C ALA A 154 -14.03 -15.53 2.88
N ARG A 155 -14.33 -14.78 3.95
CA ARG A 155 -15.53 -15.00 4.76
C ARG A 155 -16.82 -14.77 3.98
N GLN A 156 -16.88 -13.71 3.17
CA GLN A 156 -18.06 -13.39 2.37
C GLN A 156 -18.41 -14.53 1.40
N PHE A 157 -17.43 -15.12 0.71
CA PHE A 157 -17.67 -16.20 -0.25
C PHE A 157 -17.71 -17.58 0.40
N PHE A 158 -16.72 -17.93 1.22
CA PHE A 158 -16.51 -19.31 1.71
C PHE A 158 -16.92 -19.53 3.17
N GLY A 159 -17.33 -18.49 3.90
CA GLY A 159 -17.71 -18.59 5.32
C GLY A 159 -16.55 -19.09 6.17
N ASN A 160 -16.78 -20.18 6.92
CA ASN A 160 -15.76 -20.81 7.77
C ASN A 160 -14.97 -21.92 7.05
N GLN A 161 -15.22 -22.16 5.76
CA GLN A 161 -14.52 -23.21 5.03
C GLN A 161 -13.10 -22.76 4.64
N HIS A 162 -12.17 -23.71 4.53
CA HIS A 162 -10.85 -23.45 3.97
C HIS A 162 -10.99 -23.06 2.47
N PRO A 163 -10.55 -21.86 2.06
CA PRO A 163 -10.79 -21.37 0.70
C PRO A 163 -9.65 -21.66 -0.27
N VAL A 164 -8.42 -21.88 0.20
CA VAL A 164 -7.28 -22.20 -0.67
C VAL A 164 -7.53 -23.49 -1.43
N GLY A 165 -7.25 -23.47 -2.73
CA GLY A 165 -7.51 -24.56 -3.68
C GLY A 165 -8.92 -24.52 -4.30
N LYS A 166 -9.82 -23.67 -3.82
CA LYS A 166 -11.16 -23.51 -4.42
C LYS A 166 -11.15 -22.51 -5.55
N GLU A 167 -12.14 -22.68 -6.43
CA GLU A 167 -12.38 -21.78 -7.54
C GLU A 167 -13.26 -20.59 -7.12
N ILE A 168 -12.99 -19.45 -7.73
CA ILE A 168 -13.82 -18.26 -7.71
C ILE A 168 -13.81 -17.65 -9.11
N LEU A 169 -14.96 -17.24 -9.61
CA LEU A 169 -15.06 -16.61 -10.92
C LEU A 169 -14.91 -15.10 -10.76
N MET A 170 -14.08 -14.49 -11.61
CA MET A 170 -13.93 -13.05 -11.76
C MET A 170 -14.38 -12.67 -13.17
N ASN A 171 -15.52 -11.97 -13.32
CA ASN A 171 -16.11 -11.67 -14.64
C ASN A 171 -16.15 -12.90 -15.57
N LYS A 172 -16.66 -14.03 -15.06
CA LYS A 172 -16.72 -15.35 -15.73
C LYS A 172 -15.39 -16.08 -15.94
N SER A 173 -14.25 -15.46 -15.64
CA SER A 173 -12.94 -16.14 -15.69
C SER A 173 -12.71 -16.93 -14.40
N VAL A 174 -12.39 -18.21 -14.51
CA VAL A 174 -12.12 -19.07 -13.34
C VAL A 174 -10.74 -18.77 -12.78
N LEU A 175 -10.67 -18.47 -11.48
CA LEU A 175 -9.44 -18.27 -10.73
C LEU A 175 -9.38 -19.26 -9.56
N THR A 176 -8.19 -19.73 -9.23
CA THR A 176 -7.93 -20.59 -8.05
C THR A 176 -7.40 -19.74 -6.91
N VAL A 177 -8.05 -19.83 -5.75
CA VAL A 177 -7.59 -19.17 -4.52
C VAL A 177 -6.29 -19.82 -4.04
N LYS A 178 -5.18 -19.07 -4.07
CA LYS A 178 -3.86 -19.53 -3.62
C LYS A 178 -3.51 -19.05 -2.21
N GLY A 179 -4.19 -18.05 -1.70
CA GLY A 179 -3.97 -17.56 -0.34
C GLY A 179 -5.07 -16.65 0.16
N VAL A 180 -5.13 -16.53 1.49
CA VAL A 180 -5.96 -15.59 2.22
C VAL A 180 -5.07 -14.72 3.09
N MET A 181 -5.02 -13.43 2.81
CA MET A 181 -4.27 -12.45 3.58
C MET A 181 -5.02 -12.08 4.85
N GLN A 182 -4.28 -11.80 5.91
CA GLN A 182 -4.81 -11.09 7.07
C GLN A 182 -5.08 -9.63 6.68
N GLU A 183 -6.10 -9.04 7.28
CA GLU A 183 -6.35 -7.60 7.12
C GLU A 183 -5.19 -6.79 7.70
N ASN A 184 -4.78 -5.74 6.99
CA ASN A 184 -3.75 -4.82 7.47
C ASN A 184 -4.13 -3.38 7.12
N GLN A 185 -4.55 -2.63 8.14
CA GLN A 185 -4.95 -1.23 7.99
C GLN A 185 -3.75 -0.28 7.85
N GLN A 186 -2.53 -0.75 8.13
CA GLN A 186 -1.29 0.04 8.05
C GLN A 186 -0.51 -0.26 6.76
N PHE A 187 -1.12 -0.94 5.79
CA PHE A 187 -0.52 -1.10 4.46
C PHE A 187 -1.08 -0.03 3.54
N HIS A 188 -0.20 0.71 2.86
CA HIS A 188 -0.64 1.86 2.06
C HIS A 188 -1.54 1.48 0.88
N ILE A 189 -1.58 0.22 0.42
CA ILE A 189 -2.49 -0.19 -0.66
C ILE A 189 -3.69 -0.93 -0.05
N PRO A 190 -4.91 -0.38 -0.13
CA PRO A 190 -6.13 -1.11 0.21
C PRO A 190 -6.23 -2.38 -0.63
N VAL A 191 -6.19 -3.54 0.03
CA VAL A 191 -6.11 -4.82 -0.67
C VAL A 191 -7.23 -5.77 -0.26
N ASN A 192 -8.13 -5.99 -1.19
CA ASN A 192 -9.20 -6.97 -1.07
C ASN A 192 -8.90 -8.24 -1.86
N TYR A 193 -8.26 -8.09 -3.03
CA TYR A 193 -7.76 -9.21 -3.82
C TYR A 193 -6.56 -8.83 -4.70
N ILE A 194 -5.70 -9.83 -4.98
CA ILE A 194 -4.53 -9.69 -5.83
C ILE A 194 -4.58 -10.80 -6.89
N ILE A 195 -4.42 -10.42 -8.15
CA ILE A 195 -4.27 -11.36 -9.27
C ILE A 195 -2.86 -11.25 -9.88
N SER A 196 -2.35 -12.36 -10.42
CA SER A 196 -1.02 -12.38 -11.05
C SER A 196 -0.98 -11.52 -12.31
N LEU A 197 0.12 -10.78 -12.52
CA LEU A 197 0.36 -10.03 -13.76
C LEU A 197 0.33 -10.92 -15.00
N SER A 198 0.76 -12.17 -14.88
CA SER A 198 0.69 -13.15 -15.96
C SER A 198 -0.73 -13.37 -16.48
N GLN A 199 -1.74 -13.19 -15.61
CA GLN A 199 -3.16 -13.31 -15.93
C GLN A 199 -3.70 -12.11 -16.72
N ALA A 200 -3.16 -10.92 -16.49
CA ALA A 200 -3.65 -9.69 -17.12
C ALA A 200 -3.37 -9.63 -18.63
N GLY A 201 -2.60 -10.59 -19.16
CA GLY A 201 -2.36 -10.71 -20.61
C GLY A 201 -1.37 -9.69 -21.16
N TYR A 202 -0.77 -8.85 -20.31
CA TYR A 202 0.26 -7.90 -20.74
C TYR A 202 1.54 -8.64 -21.16
N LYS A 203 1.84 -8.62 -22.46
CA LYS A 203 2.96 -9.34 -23.07
C LYS A 203 3.55 -8.55 -24.24
N GLY A 204 4.77 -8.90 -24.63
CA GLY A 204 5.42 -8.32 -25.81
C GLY A 204 5.76 -6.84 -25.62
N ASP A 205 5.69 -6.10 -26.72
CA ASP A 205 6.18 -4.71 -26.82
C ASP A 205 5.50 -3.75 -25.83
N ILE A 206 4.25 -4.03 -25.45
CA ILE A 206 3.51 -3.18 -24.49
C ILE A 206 4.21 -3.14 -23.12
N MET A 207 4.88 -4.23 -22.73
CA MET A 207 5.65 -4.31 -21.47
C MET A 207 7.02 -3.63 -21.54
N GLN A 208 7.45 -3.21 -22.72
CA GLN A 208 8.64 -2.39 -22.96
C GLN A 208 8.31 -0.93 -23.22
N SER A 209 7.02 -0.56 -23.15
CA SER A 209 6.58 0.82 -23.37
C SER A 209 7.11 1.76 -22.27
N TRP A 210 7.59 2.92 -22.71
CA TRP A 210 7.96 4.06 -21.88
C TRP A 210 6.88 5.13 -21.79
N GLN A 211 5.77 4.94 -22.52
CA GLN A 211 4.72 5.96 -22.73
C GLN A 211 3.33 5.49 -22.27
N TRP A 212 3.25 4.30 -21.66
CA TRP A 212 2.00 3.72 -21.18
C TRP A 212 2.09 3.52 -19.67
N TYR A 213 1.30 4.25 -18.89
CA TYR A 213 1.53 4.47 -17.46
C TYR A 213 0.50 3.83 -16.50
N PRO A 214 0.05 2.56 -16.64
CA PRO A 214 -0.92 2.00 -15.70
C PRO A 214 -0.27 1.42 -14.43
N PHE A 215 1.07 1.36 -14.34
CA PHE A 215 1.78 0.63 -13.29
C PHE A 215 2.25 1.54 -12.16
N HIS A 216 2.33 0.99 -10.96
CA HIS A 216 3.06 1.56 -9.83
C HIS A 216 4.30 0.69 -9.66
N THR A 217 5.47 1.27 -9.90
CA THR A 217 6.75 0.54 -9.83
C THR A 217 7.37 0.77 -8.47
N TYR A 218 7.60 -0.31 -7.74
CA TYR A 218 8.35 -0.31 -6.49
C TYR A 218 9.72 -0.93 -6.72
N VAL A 219 10.73 -0.36 -6.07
CA VAL A 219 12.12 -0.81 -6.17
C VAL A 219 12.71 -0.96 -4.78
N LEU A 220 13.35 -2.10 -4.52
CA LEU A 220 14.19 -2.31 -3.35
C LEU A 220 15.63 -2.06 -3.76
N LEU A 221 16.31 -1.15 -3.08
CA LEU A 221 17.71 -0.83 -3.35
C LEU A 221 18.65 -1.64 -2.47
N GLN A 222 19.87 -1.90 -2.94
CA GLN A 222 20.96 -2.49 -2.16
C GLN A 222 21.27 -1.62 -0.91
N LYS A 223 21.77 -2.23 0.17
CA LYS A 223 21.99 -1.54 1.47
C LYS A 223 22.87 -0.29 1.41
N GLN A 224 23.79 -0.23 0.45
CA GLN A 224 24.74 0.88 0.29
C GLN A 224 24.43 1.76 -0.94
N ALA A 225 23.28 1.57 -1.58
CA ALA A 225 22.91 2.33 -2.76
C ALA A 225 22.67 3.81 -2.41
N ASN A 226 23.20 4.71 -3.25
CA ASN A 226 22.88 6.13 -3.17
C ASN A 226 21.66 6.42 -4.07
N VAL A 227 20.47 6.51 -3.47
CA VAL A 227 19.22 6.74 -4.22
C VAL A 227 19.26 8.01 -5.06
N ARG A 228 19.89 9.09 -4.57
CA ARG A 228 19.96 10.36 -5.33
C ARG A 228 20.84 10.24 -6.56
N GLN A 229 21.93 9.47 -6.48
CA GLN A 229 22.78 9.19 -7.63
C GLN A 229 22.06 8.30 -8.65
N LEU A 230 21.39 7.24 -8.18
CA LEU A 230 20.58 6.36 -9.01
C LEU A 230 19.47 7.12 -9.72
N GLU A 231 18.72 7.95 -8.99
CA GLU A 231 17.64 8.78 -9.55
C GLU A 231 18.16 9.68 -10.67
N ARG A 232 19.22 10.45 -10.44
CA ARG A 232 19.81 11.31 -11.48
C ARG A 232 20.25 10.53 -12.72
N LYS A 233 20.87 9.35 -12.52
CA LYS A 233 21.30 8.48 -13.61
C LYS A 233 20.08 7.99 -14.41
N PHE A 234 19.05 7.50 -13.71
CA PHE A 234 17.83 7.01 -14.34
C PHE A 234 17.06 8.12 -15.07
N GLN A 235 17.00 9.33 -14.52
CA GLN A 235 16.42 10.51 -15.19
C GLN A 235 17.15 10.83 -16.50
N ALA A 236 18.48 10.83 -16.48
CA ALA A 236 19.28 11.09 -17.68
C ALA A 236 19.08 10.01 -18.75
N ASP A 237 19.13 8.73 -18.35
CA ASP A 237 19.02 7.59 -19.26
C ASP A 237 17.60 7.41 -19.82
N SER A 238 16.57 7.81 -19.06
CA SER A 238 15.16 7.71 -19.48
C SER A 238 14.72 8.82 -20.43
N LYS A 239 15.36 10.00 -20.38
CA LYS A 239 14.98 11.19 -21.16
C LYS A 239 14.77 10.94 -22.67
N PRO A 240 15.59 10.14 -23.38
CA PRO A 240 15.37 9.85 -24.80
C PRO A 240 14.05 9.11 -25.07
N PHE A 241 13.59 8.27 -24.15
CA PHE A 241 12.40 7.44 -24.29
C PHE A 241 11.11 8.14 -23.84
N LEU A 242 11.26 9.22 -23.07
CA LEU A 242 10.16 9.99 -22.48
C LEU A 242 9.63 11.10 -23.41
N LYS A 243 10.27 11.33 -24.57
CA LYS A 243 9.82 12.31 -25.56
C LYS A 243 8.57 11.83 -26.31
N GLY A 244 7.42 12.42 -25.99
CA GLY A 244 6.15 12.30 -26.73
C GLY A 244 5.67 13.64 -27.27
N GLU A 245 4.39 13.73 -27.67
CA GLU A 245 3.77 14.98 -28.17
C GLU A 245 3.51 16.04 -27.07
N GLY A 246 3.92 15.79 -25.82
CA GLY A 246 3.68 16.66 -24.66
C GLY A 246 4.91 16.84 -23.76
N PRO A 247 4.77 17.59 -22.64
CA PRO A 247 5.86 17.79 -21.68
C PRO A 247 6.38 16.47 -21.13
N SER A 248 7.69 16.34 -21.04
CA SER A 248 8.33 15.12 -20.54
C SER A 248 8.05 14.96 -19.04
N ASN A 249 7.68 13.74 -18.65
CA ASN A 249 7.48 13.35 -17.27
C ASN A 249 8.75 12.70 -16.75
N VAL A 250 9.45 13.34 -15.83
CA VAL A 250 10.73 12.89 -15.29
C VAL A 250 10.49 11.93 -14.12
N PRO A 251 11.21 10.80 -14.03
CA PRO A 251 11.04 9.85 -12.94
C PRO A 251 11.73 10.31 -11.65
N TYR A 252 11.08 10.09 -10.51
CA TYR A 252 11.59 10.37 -9.17
C TYR A 252 11.30 9.20 -8.22
N PHE A 253 12.07 9.09 -7.14
CA PHE A 253 12.02 8.00 -6.18
C PHE A 253 11.47 8.49 -4.86
N GLN A 254 10.23 8.12 -4.57
CA GLN A 254 9.59 8.41 -3.29
C GLN A 254 9.85 7.29 -2.30
N PRO A 255 10.38 7.57 -1.09
CA PRO A 255 10.52 6.56 -0.05
C PRO A 255 9.16 5.92 0.29
N LEU A 256 9.13 4.60 0.49
CA LEU A 256 7.90 3.88 0.84
C LEU A 256 7.17 4.48 2.04
N LEU A 257 7.92 4.82 3.09
CA LEU A 257 7.40 5.38 4.33
C LEU A 257 6.77 6.78 4.18
N ASP A 258 7.02 7.46 3.06
CA ASP A 258 6.44 8.77 2.77
C ASP A 258 5.15 8.70 1.94
N ILE A 259 4.84 7.54 1.35
CA ILE A 259 3.71 7.40 0.42
C ILE A 259 2.39 7.82 1.08
N HIS A 260 2.11 7.32 2.29
CA HIS A 260 0.83 7.58 2.94
C HIS A 260 0.61 9.06 3.29
N LEU A 261 1.63 9.77 3.79
CA LEU A 261 1.48 11.13 4.32
C LEU A 261 1.88 12.26 3.37
N HIS A 262 2.62 11.96 2.29
CA HIS A 262 3.19 12.95 1.38
C HIS A 262 2.83 12.70 -0.09
N SER A 263 1.68 12.08 -0.38
CA SER A 263 1.20 11.84 -1.74
C SER A 263 -0.24 12.31 -2.00
N SER A 264 -0.80 13.15 -1.12
CA SER A 264 -2.21 13.58 -1.19
C SER A 264 -2.57 14.31 -2.49
N ASP A 265 -1.58 14.93 -3.13
CA ASP A 265 -1.66 15.66 -4.40
C ASP A 265 -1.32 14.80 -5.64
N PHE A 266 -0.82 13.57 -5.45
CA PHE A 266 -0.42 12.72 -6.57
C PHE A 266 -1.64 12.24 -7.35
N LYS A 267 -1.57 12.31 -8.68
CA LYS A 267 -2.60 11.79 -9.58
C LYS A 267 -2.39 10.30 -9.85
N TYR A 268 -3.50 9.60 -10.11
CA TYR A 268 -3.53 8.18 -10.44
C TYR A 268 -2.92 7.24 -9.38
N ASP A 269 -2.87 7.69 -8.13
CA ASP A 269 -2.40 6.89 -7.01
C ASP A 269 -3.44 5.82 -6.62
N ILE A 270 -2.96 4.64 -6.23
CA ILE A 270 -3.78 3.52 -5.74
C ILE A 270 -3.70 3.35 -4.21
N SER A 271 -2.93 4.20 -3.55
CA SER A 271 -2.69 4.13 -2.12
C SER A 271 -3.85 4.76 -1.32
N ASP A 272 -4.05 4.30 -0.09
CA ASP A 272 -4.77 5.04 0.94
C ASP A 272 -3.87 6.16 1.45
N ARG A 273 -4.40 7.39 1.41
CA ARG A 273 -3.59 8.60 1.58
C ARG A 273 -4.08 9.40 2.76
N GLY A 274 -3.18 9.60 3.71
CA GLY A 274 -3.27 10.65 4.71
C GLY A 274 -2.72 11.96 4.16
N ASN A 275 -2.67 12.97 5.02
CA ASN A 275 -2.05 14.25 4.70
C ASN A 275 -1.50 14.86 5.99
N ILE A 276 -0.24 15.32 5.95
CA ILE A 276 0.41 16.02 7.07
C ILE A 276 0.60 17.52 6.80
N THR A 277 0.14 18.02 5.64
CA THR A 277 0.18 19.44 5.23
C THR A 277 -1.17 20.13 5.31
#